data_AF-A0A353GIJ9-F1
#
_entry.id   AF-A0A353GIJ9-F1
#
_cell.length_a   1.000
_cell.length_b   1.000
_cell.length_c   1.000
_cell.angle_alpha   90.00
_cell.angle_beta   90.00
_cell.angle_gamma   90.00
#
_symmetry.space_group_name_H-M   'P 1'
#
loop_
_entity.id
_entity.type
_entity.pdbx_description
1 polymer ?
#
loop_
_entity_poly.entity_id
_entity_poly.type
_entity_poly.pdbx_seq_one_letter_code
_entity_poly.pdbx_strand_id
1 'polypeptide(L)'
;MSAKKMMRRKSTLDEPTRTLNPRVAVLLRVVLMACLLLIGYMLYEMKQVESINNQAVSLMKSEKYTEAIALLEKAHVTSSDNTNVLDSLCKAYYAAEQWDKASATAKELLQKNPGSVDAKKIIDGCALHQTDKK
;
A
#
# COMPACT_ATOMS: atom_id res chain seq x y z
N MET A 1 -67.10 -38.97 -24.86
CA MET A 1 -65.75 -38.67 -25.39
C MET A 1 -65.26 -37.41 -24.68
N SER A 2 -64.26 -37.56 -23.82
CA SER A 2 -63.91 -36.62 -22.74
C SER A 2 -63.14 -35.40 -23.28
N ALA A 3 -63.67 -34.20 -23.06
CA ALA A 3 -63.01 -32.94 -23.41
C ALA A 3 -61.74 -32.78 -22.58
N LYS A 4 -60.62 -32.94 -23.28
CA LYS A 4 -59.24 -32.82 -22.80
C LYS A 4 -59.10 -31.50 -22.03
N LYS A 5 -59.11 -31.61 -20.71
CA LYS A 5 -58.86 -30.54 -19.75
C LYS A 5 -57.52 -29.89 -20.12
N MET A 6 -57.59 -28.75 -20.81
CA MET A 6 -56.45 -27.89 -21.14
C MET A 6 -55.86 -27.36 -19.83
N MET A 7 -54.98 -28.14 -19.21
CA MET A 7 -53.97 -27.60 -18.30
C MET A 7 -52.70 -27.33 -19.10
N ARG A 8 -52.73 -26.28 -19.93
CA ARG A 8 -51.50 -25.50 -20.14
C ARG A 8 -51.39 -24.60 -18.92
N ARG A 9 -50.72 -25.09 -17.87
CA ARG A 9 -50.17 -24.21 -16.83
C ARG A 9 -49.38 -23.13 -17.55
N LYS A 10 -49.90 -21.90 -17.59
CA LYS A 10 -49.03 -20.74 -17.79
C LYS A 10 -47.98 -20.87 -16.71
N SER A 11 -46.72 -21.04 -17.10
CA SER A 11 -45.58 -20.96 -16.20
C SER A 11 -45.52 -19.51 -15.72
N THR A 12 -46.30 -19.19 -14.70
CA THR A 12 -46.28 -17.91 -13.99
C THR A 12 -45.08 -17.88 -13.04
N LEU A 13 -43.90 -18.02 -13.62
CA LEU A 13 -42.64 -17.60 -13.03
C LEU A 13 -42.12 -16.45 -13.88
N ASP A 14 -42.97 -15.43 -14.07
CA ASP A 14 -42.45 -14.09 -14.24
C ASP A 14 -41.91 -13.69 -12.86
N GLU A 15 -40.67 -14.10 -12.56
CA GLU A 15 -39.90 -13.37 -11.57
C GLU A 15 -39.96 -11.89 -11.97
N PRO A 16 -40.21 -10.94 -11.05
CA PRO A 16 -40.05 -9.54 -11.36
C PRO A 16 -38.55 -9.34 -11.58
N THR A 17 -38.10 -9.54 -12.83
CA THR A 17 -36.81 -9.08 -13.27
C THR A 17 -36.89 -7.57 -13.11
N ARG A 18 -36.40 -7.09 -11.97
CA ARG A 18 -36.27 -5.68 -11.68
C ARG A 18 -35.21 -5.19 -12.66
N THR A 19 -35.63 -4.92 -13.89
CA THR A 19 -34.76 -4.52 -14.99
C THR A 19 -34.09 -3.24 -14.53
N LEU A 20 -32.81 -3.36 -14.24
CA LEU A 20 -32.02 -2.24 -13.76
C LEU A 20 -32.13 -1.14 -14.81
N ASN A 21 -32.56 0.06 -14.39
CA ASN A 21 -32.76 1.19 -15.30
C ASN A 21 -31.51 1.33 -16.19
N PRO A 22 -31.64 1.36 -17.53
CA PRO A 22 -30.49 1.35 -18.43
C PRO A 22 -29.50 2.48 -18.15
N ARG A 23 -29.99 3.63 -17.64
CA ARG A 23 -29.13 4.73 -17.18
C ARG A 23 -28.29 4.37 -15.96
N VAL A 24 -28.89 3.68 -14.99
CA VAL A 24 -28.20 3.18 -13.78
C VAL A 24 -27.22 2.07 -14.15
N ALA A 25 -27.57 1.19 -15.10
CA ALA A 25 -26.69 0.14 -15.58
C ALA A 25 -25.44 0.70 -16.30
N VAL A 26 -25.60 1.74 -17.13
CA VAL A 26 -24.48 2.44 -17.76
C VAL A 26 -23.62 3.15 -16.72
N LEU A 27 -24.23 3.85 -15.78
CA LEU A 27 -23.50 4.53 -14.70
C LEU A 27 -22.67 3.54 -13.87
N LEU A 28 -23.26 2.39 -13.50
CA LEU A 28 -22.58 1.33 -12.75
C LEU A 28 -21.36 0.81 -13.51
N ARG A 29 -21.47 0.60 -14.84
CA ARG A 29 -20.33 0.16 -15.66
C ARG A 29 -19.22 1.19 -15.73
N VAL A 30 -19.56 2.48 -15.85
CA VAL A 30 -18.58 3.56 -15.86
C VAL A 30 -17.85 3.64 -14.51
N VAL A 31 -18.60 3.55 -13.41
CA VAL A 31 -18.02 3.51 -12.05
C VAL A 31 -17.12 2.30 -11.88
N LEU A 32 -17.54 1.11 -12.32
CA LEU A 32 -16.71 -0.09 -12.27
C LEU A 32 -15.42 0.06 -13.08
N MET A 33 -15.49 0.60 -14.29
CA MET A 33 -14.31 0.87 -15.12
C MET A 33 -13.37 1.87 -14.46
N ALA A 34 -13.90 2.95 -13.87
CA ALA A 34 -13.11 3.91 -13.12
C ALA A 34 -12.43 3.27 -11.89
N CYS A 35 -13.15 2.44 -11.14
CA CYS A 35 -12.58 1.69 -10.01
C CYS A 35 -11.45 0.76 -10.47
N LEU A 36 -11.62 0.04 -11.58
CA LEU A 36 -10.57 -0.85 -12.12
C LEU A 36 -9.32 -0.07 -12.53
N LEU A 37 -9.47 1.11 -13.14
CA LEU A 37 -8.35 1.98 -13.48
C LEU A 37 -7.63 2.49 -12.23
N LEU A 38 -8.37 2.91 -11.20
CA LEU A 38 -7.79 3.36 -9.93
C LEU A 38 -7.07 2.23 -9.20
N ILE A 39 -7.68 1.03 -9.13
CA ILE A 39 -7.04 -0.14 -8.55
C ILE A 39 -5.78 -0.51 -9.33
N GLY A 40 -5.84 -0.50 -10.66
CA GLY A 40 -4.67 -0.75 -11.50
C GLY A 40 -3.54 0.25 -11.27
N TYR A 41 -3.87 1.53 -11.11
CA TYR A 41 -2.91 2.59 -10.79
C TYR A 41 -2.26 2.36 -9.41
N MET A 42 -3.06 2.06 -8.38
CA MET A 42 -2.52 1.75 -7.05
C MET A 42 -1.61 0.51 -7.07
N LEU A 43 -1.99 -0.54 -7.80
CA LEU A 43 -1.16 -1.75 -7.95
C LEU A 43 0.16 -1.47 -8.68
N TYR A 44 0.14 -0.57 -9.66
CA TYR A 44 1.34 -0.15 -10.39
C TYR A 44 2.33 0.56 -9.44
N GLU A 45 1.86 1.54 -8.67
CA GLU A 45 2.66 2.26 -7.67
C GLU A 45 3.21 1.31 -6.59
N MET A 46 2.36 0.42 -6.05
CA MET A 46 2.79 -0.56 -5.04
C MET A 46 3.96 -1.43 -5.53
N LYS A 47 3.89 -1.91 -6.77
CA LYS A 47 4.95 -2.75 -7.36
C LYS A 47 6.24 -1.96 -7.58
N GLN A 48 6.14 -0.70 -7.98
CA GLN A 48 7.32 0.15 -8.18
C GLN A 48 8.06 0.38 -6.85
N VAL A 49 7.32 0.71 -5.79
CA VAL A 49 7.89 0.96 -4.47
C VAL A 49 8.52 -0.30 -3.88
N GLU A 50 7.91 -1.46 -4.06
CA GLU A 50 8.47 -2.74 -3.62
C GLU A 50 9.80 -3.06 -4.32
N SER A 51 9.88 -2.78 -5.63
CA SER A 51 11.13 -2.91 -6.38
C SER A 51 12.23 -1.99 -5.84
N ILE A 52 11.90 -0.73 -5.55
CA ILE A 52 12.85 0.23 -4.96
C ILE A 52 13.32 -0.25 -3.59
N ASN A 53 12.40 -0.74 -2.75
CA ASN A 53 12.73 -1.26 -1.44
C ASN A 53 13.73 -2.42 -1.51
N ASN A 54 13.50 -3.37 -2.42
CA ASN A 54 14.40 -4.51 -2.61
C ASN A 54 15.80 -4.09 -3.09
N GLN A 55 15.87 -3.11 -4.00
CA GLN A 55 17.14 -2.53 -4.45
C GLN A 55 17.86 -1.82 -3.30
N ALA A 56 17.15 -1.02 -2.51
CA ALA A 56 17.73 -0.33 -1.36
C ALA A 56 18.28 -1.31 -0.32
N VAL A 57 17.54 -2.38 -0.01
CA VAL A 57 18.01 -3.45 0.88
C VAL A 57 19.27 -4.12 0.31
N SER A 58 19.35 -4.34 -1.01
CA SER A 58 20.55 -4.88 -1.65
C SER A 58 21.74 -3.92 -1.50
N LEU A 59 21.53 -2.63 -1.72
CA LEU A 59 22.57 -1.60 -1.56
C LEU A 59 23.06 -1.55 -0.10
N MET A 60 22.15 -1.62 0.87
CA MET A 60 22.50 -1.68 2.29
C MET A 60 23.32 -2.92 2.64
N LYS A 61 23.00 -4.09 2.07
CA LYS A 61 23.80 -5.32 2.24
C LYS A 61 25.19 -5.21 1.63
N SER A 62 25.37 -4.34 0.64
CA SER A 62 26.66 -4.01 0.04
C SER A 62 27.33 -2.79 0.69
N GLU A 63 26.84 -2.35 1.87
CA GLU A 63 27.34 -1.19 2.62
C GLU A 63 27.30 0.15 1.87
N LYS A 64 26.57 0.21 0.75
CA LYS A 64 26.36 1.39 -0.08
C LYS A 64 25.21 2.23 0.48
N TYR A 65 25.36 2.70 1.72
CA TYR A 65 24.27 3.35 2.44
C TYR A 65 23.83 4.68 1.80
N THR A 66 24.76 5.46 1.26
CA THR A 66 24.46 6.74 0.59
C THR A 66 23.60 6.54 -0.66
N GLU A 67 23.92 5.53 -1.49
CA GLU A 67 23.14 5.15 -2.66
C GLU A 67 21.75 4.66 -2.24
N ALA A 68 21.66 3.83 -1.19
CA ALA A 68 20.40 3.33 -0.66
C ALA A 68 19.50 4.48 -0.16
N ILE A 69 20.06 5.42 0.61
CA ILE A 69 19.36 6.60 1.11
C ILE A 69 18.81 7.43 -0.05
N ALA A 70 19.64 7.77 -1.04
CA ALA A 70 19.21 8.60 -2.16
C ALA A 70 18.08 7.94 -2.97
N LEU A 71 18.09 6.61 -3.09
CA LEU A 71 17.04 5.86 -3.74
C LEU A 71 15.73 5.87 -2.91
N LEU A 72 15.83 5.66 -1.61
CA LEU A 72 14.68 5.65 -0.70
C LEU A 72 14.07 7.04 -0.49
N GLU A 73 14.87 8.10 -0.44
CA GLU A 73 14.38 9.48 -0.39
C GLU A 73 13.52 9.81 -1.62
N LYS A 74 13.95 9.39 -2.81
CA LYS A 74 13.14 9.54 -4.04
C LYS A 74 11.81 8.81 -3.95
N ALA A 75 11.82 7.58 -3.44
CA ALA A 75 10.59 6.82 -3.24
C ALA A 75 9.68 7.44 -2.18
N HIS A 76 10.26 8.04 -1.14
CA HIS A 76 9.49 8.71 -0.10
C HIS A 76 8.81 9.99 -0.60
N VAL A 77 9.41 10.71 -1.57
CA VAL A 77 8.76 11.88 -2.20
C VAL A 77 7.47 11.48 -2.94
N THR A 78 7.45 10.33 -3.62
CA THR A 78 6.26 9.87 -4.35
C THR A 78 5.30 9.07 -3.47
N SER A 79 5.80 8.44 -2.41
CA SER A 79 5.05 7.55 -1.52
C SER A 79 5.35 7.86 -0.05
N SER A 80 5.05 9.09 0.37
CA SER A 80 5.36 9.59 1.72
C SER A 80 4.69 8.79 2.83
N ASP A 81 3.54 8.17 2.54
CA ASP A 81 2.79 7.36 3.50
C ASP A 81 3.20 5.88 3.53
N ASN A 82 4.14 5.45 2.70
CA ASN A 82 4.54 4.05 2.63
C ASN A 82 5.46 3.68 3.79
N THR A 83 4.93 2.88 4.72
CA THR A 83 5.63 2.43 5.93
C THR A 83 6.85 1.55 5.63
N ASN A 84 6.87 0.80 4.51
CA ASN A 84 8.03 0.00 4.12
C ASN A 84 9.21 0.88 3.67
N VAL A 85 8.92 1.97 2.94
CA VAL A 85 9.94 2.94 2.56
C VAL A 85 10.51 3.64 3.79
N LEU A 86 9.65 4.06 4.72
CA LEU A 86 10.08 4.67 5.99
C LEU A 86 10.92 3.71 6.85
N ASP A 87 10.55 2.43 6.90
CA ASP A 87 11.31 1.39 7.62
C ASP A 87 12.71 1.20 7.03
N SER A 88 12.81 1.03 5.72
CA SER A 88 14.12 0.91 5.06
C SER A 88 14.93 2.20 5.15
N LEU A 89 14.29 3.37 5.07
CA LEU A 89 14.97 4.67 5.11
C LEU A 89 15.55 4.95 6.50
N CYS A 90 14.81 4.69 7.58
CA CYS A 90 15.37 4.86 8.93
C CYS A 90 16.49 3.85 9.22
N LYS A 91 16.37 2.60 8.75
CA LYS A 91 17.45 1.60 8.83
C LYS A 91 18.68 2.01 8.04
N ALA A 92 18.50 2.57 6.84
CA ALA A 92 19.60 3.05 6.00
C ALA A 92 20.31 4.25 6.65
N TYR A 93 19.55 5.20 7.22
CA TYR A 93 20.13 6.31 7.99
C TYR A 93 20.88 5.83 9.24
N TYR A 94 20.32 4.85 9.95
CA TYR A 94 20.96 4.27 11.13
C TYR A 94 22.30 3.61 10.76
N ALA A 95 22.32 2.80 9.68
CA ALA A 95 23.54 2.17 9.19
C ALA A 95 24.58 3.17 8.66
N ALA A 96 24.13 4.31 8.13
CA ALA A 96 24.98 5.42 7.73
C ALA A 96 25.40 6.36 8.88
N GLU A 97 25.09 6.00 10.13
CA GLU A 97 25.37 6.79 11.33
C GLU A 97 24.73 8.20 11.35
N GLN A 98 23.71 8.40 10.53
CA GLN A 98 22.93 9.64 10.50
C GLN A 98 21.84 9.60 11.58
N TRP A 99 22.26 9.58 12.85
CA TRP A 99 21.41 9.32 14.02
C TRP A 99 20.19 10.23 14.12
N ASP A 100 20.35 11.52 13.83
CA ASP A 100 19.25 12.49 13.93
C ASP A 100 18.16 12.21 12.90
N LYS A 101 18.55 11.91 11.65
CA LYS A 101 17.62 11.53 10.58
C LYS A 101 17.00 10.16 10.85
N ALA A 102 17.80 9.18 11.29
CA ALA A 102 17.31 7.86 11.65
C ALA A 102 16.22 7.93 12.73
N SER A 103 16.46 8.69 13.80
CA SER A 103 15.50 8.90 14.87
C SER A 103 14.25 9.64 14.40
N ALA A 104 14.40 10.69 13.57
CA ALA A 104 13.27 11.44 13.02
C ALA A 104 12.37 10.56 12.14
N THR A 105 12.97 9.83 11.18
CA THR A 105 12.23 8.93 10.29
C THR A 105 11.61 7.75 11.05
N ALA A 106 12.28 7.21 12.07
CA ALA A 106 11.71 6.15 12.91
C ALA A 106 10.51 6.64 13.74
N LYS A 107 10.53 7.89 14.22
CA LYS A 107 9.37 8.50 14.89
C LYS A 107 8.18 8.67 13.94
N GLU A 108 8.43 9.10 12.71
CA GLU A 108 7.38 9.16 11.68
C GLU A 108 6.79 7.77 11.40
N LEU A 109 7.65 6.76 11.26
CA LEU A 109 7.19 5.37 11.09
C LEU A 109 6.31 4.92 12.25
N LEU A 110 6.64 5.26 13.51
CA LEU A 110 5.81 4.92 14.67
C LEU A 110 4.47 5.66 14.71
N GLN A 111 4.37 6.86 14.12
CA GLN A 111 3.08 7.53 13.99
C GLN A 111 2.14 6.77 13.04
N LYS A 112 2.69 6.18 11.96
CA LYS A 112 1.92 5.40 10.97
C LYS A 112 1.74 3.94 11.37
N ASN A 113 2.73 3.35 12.03
CA ASN A 113 2.76 1.98 12.50
C ASN A 113 3.29 1.92 13.96
N PRO A 114 2.45 2.17 14.97
CA PRO A 114 2.85 2.20 16.38
C PRO A 114 3.41 0.86 16.90
N GLY A 115 3.13 -0.24 16.19
CA GLY A 115 3.59 -1.58 16.52
C GLY A 115 5.00 -1.91 16.01
N SER A 116 5.68 -1.01 15.30
CA SER A 116 7.01 -1.28 14.75
C SER A 116 8.05 -1.40 15.88
N VAL A 117 8.46 -2.64 16.17
CA VAL A 117 9.52 -2.95 17.14
C VAL A 117 10.86 -2.43 16.65
N ASP A 118 11.13 -2.53 15.33
CA ASP A 118 12.38 -2.09 14.73
C ASP A 118 12.56 -0.57 14.85
N ALA A 119 11.49 0.21 14.63
CA ALA A 119 11.55 1.66 14.78
C ALA A 119 11.88 2.08 16.22
N LYS A 120 11.32 1.38 17.23
CA LYS A 120 11.65 1.63 18.65
C LYS A 120 13.13 1.33 18.92
N LYS A 121 13.63 0.18 18.45
CA LYS A 121 15.05 -0.18 18.60
C LYS A 121 15.99 0.85 17.98
N ILE A 122 15.64 1.39 16.81
CA ILE A 122 16.43 2.43 16.15
C ILE A 122 16.45 3.71 16.99
N ILE A 123 15.31 4.15 17.52
CA ILE A 123 15.25 5.33 18.39
C ILE A 123 16.10 5.13 19.64
N ASP A 124 15.97 3.99 20.30
CA ASP A 124 16.74 3.66 21.50
C ASP A 124 18.25 3.62 21.19
N GLY A 125 18.64 2.98 20.09
CA GLY A 125 20.03 2.95 19.63
C GLY A 125 20.59 4.34 19.31
N CYS A 126 19.82 5.18 18.61
CA CYS A 126 20.22 6.57 18.35
C CYS A 126 20.40 7.38 19.64
N ALA A 127 19.55 7.17 20.65
CA ALA A 127 19.65 7.88 21.93
C ALA A 127 20.95 7.55 22.67
N LEU A 128 21.41 6.30 22.63
CA LEU A 128 22.69 5.88 23.23
C LEU A 128 23.88 6.61 22.58
N HIS A 129 23.89 6.72 21.25
CA HIS A 129 24.95 7.45 20.54
C HIS A 129 24.94 8.97 20.78
N GLN A 130 23.78 9.54 21.13
CA GLN A 130 23.67 10.96 21.50
C GLN A 130 24.13 11.22 22.94
N THR A 131 23.98 10.26 23.85
CA THR A 131 24.48 10.39 25.24
C THR A 131 26.00 10.32 25.32
N ASP A 132 26.65 9.55 24.45
CA ASP A 132 28.12 9.42 24.43
C ASP A 132 28.86 10.66 23.88
N LYS A 133 28.14 11.59 23.24
CA LYS A 133 28.70 12.84 22.69
C LYS A 133 28.72 14.01 23.69
N LYS A 134 28.25 13.82 24.92
CA LYS A 134 28.27 14.83 26.00
C LYS A 134 29.39 14.57 26.99
#